data_AF-A0A1F7KA36-F1
#
_entry.id   AF-A0A1F7KA36-F1
#
_cell.length_a   1.000
_cell.length_b   1.000
_cell.length_c   1.000
_cell.angle_alpha   90.00
_cell.angle_beta   90.00
_cell.angle_gamma   90.00
#
_symmetry.space_group_name_H-M   'P 1'
#
loop_
_entity.id
_entity.type
_entity.pdbx_description
1 polymer ?
#
loop_
_entity_poly.entity_id
_entity_poly.type
_entity_poly.pdbx_seq_one_letter_code
_entity_poly.pdbx_strand_id
1 'polypeptide(L)'
;MITEIKQHKYEYSILFLYTILSVVMFLGYQQNWQRFIVIILYSGFYFSWSLIHHLINKNLTLIVLLEYLLITILALVSLKVIFFPNL
;
A
#
# COMPACT_ATOMS: atom_id res chain seq x y z
N MET A 1 -5.30 -16.82 -7.20
CA MET A 1 -5.52 -15.45 -7.74
C MET A 1 -6.97 -15.13 -8.10
N ILE A 2 -7.55 -15.50 -9.25
CA ILE A 2 -8.92 -15.04 -9.63
C ILE A 2 -10.02 -15.65 -8.73
N THR A 3 -9.85 -16.91 -8.32
CA THR A 3 -10.75 -17.61 -7.39
C THR A 3 -10.68 -17.07 -5.97
N GLU A 4 -9.49 -16.68 -5.48
CA GLU A 4 -9.31 -16.02 -4.17
C GLU A 4 -9.95 -14.63 -4.13
N ILE A 5 -9.83 -13.84 -5.20
CA ILE A 5 -10.47 -12.52 -5.28
C ILE A 5 -12.01 -12.66 -5.16
N LYS A 6 -12.58 -13.74 -5.71
CA LYS A 6 -14.02 -14.02 -5.60
C LYS A 6 -14.46 -14.47 -4.20
N GLN A 7 -13.57 -15.08 -3.41
CA GLN A 7 -13.87 -15.51 -2.03
C GLN A 7 -13.66 -14.38 -1.02
N HIS A 8 -12.64 -13.54 -1.22
CA HIS A 8 -12.30 -12.42 -0.32
C HIS A 8 -12.73 -11.05 -0.87
N LYS A 9 -13.88 -11.01 -1.57
CA LYS A 9 -14.35 -9.79 -2.27
C LYS A 9 -14.35 -8.55 -1.40
N TYR A 10 -14.78 -8.67 -0.15
CA TYR A 10 -14.83 -7.55 0.78
C TYR A 10 -13.44 -7.01 1.13
N GLU A 11 -12.46 -7.90 1.32
CA GLU A 11 -11.11 -7.50 1.70
C GLU A 11 -10.39 -6.79 0.55
N TYR A 12 -10.58 -7.28 -0.68
CA TYR A 12 -10.10 -6.60 -1.88
C TYR A 12 -10.86 -5.31 -2.18
N SER A 13 -12.15 -5.23 -1.84
CA SER A 13 -12.94 -4.01 -2.03
C SER A 13 -12.49 -2.89 -1.10
N ILE A 14 -12.13 -3.21 0.15
CA ILE A 14 -11.56 -2.25 1.10
C ILE A 14 -10.25 -1.67 0.55
N LEU A 15 -9.35 -2.55 0.09
CA LEU A 15 -8.08 -2.13 -0.49
C LEU A 15 -8.30 -1.24 -1.73
N PHE A 16 -9.25 -1.62 -2.59
CA PHE A 16 -9.59 -0.87 -3.80
C PHE A 16 -10.16 0.53 -3.49
N LEU A 17 -11.11 0.63 -2.55
CA LEU A 17 -11.69 1.90 -2.13
C LEU A 17 -10.63 2.82 -1.51
N TYR A 18 -9.78 2.28 -0.65
CA TYR A 18 -8.68 3.05 -0.06
C TYR A 18 -7.69 3.53 -1.12
N THR A 19 -7.40 2.69 -2.12
CA THR A 19 -6.56 3.05 -3.27
C THR A 19 -7.17 4.21 -4.06
N ILE A 20 -8.46 4.15 -4.40
CA ILE A 20 -9.15 5.25 -5.09
C ILE A 20 -9.06 6.53 -4.26
N LEU A 21 -9.34 6.47 -2.96
CA LEU A 21 -9.29 7.62 -2.08
C LEU A 21 -7.89 8.25 -2.05
N SER A 22 -6.84 7.43 -1.90
CA SER A 22 -5.45 7.89 -1.92
C SER A 22 -5.07 8.52 -3.26
N VAL A 23 -5.51 7.95 -4.38
CA VAL A 23 -5.25 8.52 -5.72
C VAL A 23 -5.95 9.87 -5.88
N VAL A 24 -7.21 9.99 -5.47
CA VAL A 24 -7.96 11.27 -5.53
C VAL A 24 -7.28 12.33 -4.68
N MET A 25 -6.88 11.99 -3.45
CA MET A 25 -6.13 12.90 -2.58
C MET A 25 -4.79 13.31 -3.20
N PHE A 26 -4.03 12.35 -3.73
CA PHE A 26 -2.73 12.60 -4.36
C PHE A 26 -2.83 13.57 -5.55
N LEU A 27 -3.82 13.38 -6.42
CA LEU A 27 -4.07 14.25 -7.57
C LEU A 27 -4.58 15.64 -7.14
N GLY A 28 -5.35 15.72 -6.05
CA GLY A 28 -5.87 16.98 -5.53
C GLY A 28 -4.82 17.85 -4.82
N TYR A 29 -3.80 17.25 -4.20
CA TYR A 29 -2.75 18.00 -3.53
C TYR A 29 -1.77 18.63 -4.52
N GLN A 30 -1.37 19.88 -4.23
CA GLN A 30 -0.42 20.64 -5.06
C GLN A 30 1.00 20.58 -4.53
N GLN A 31 1.17 20.42 -3.21
CA GLN A 31 2.48 20.46 -2.57
C GLN A 31 3.07 19.04 -2.49
N ASN A 32 4.36 18.89 -2.83
CA ASN A 32 5.05 17.60 -2.85
C ASN A 32 5.03 16.89 -1.49
N TRP A 33 5.13 17.63 -0.37
CA TRP A 33 5.07 17.02 0.96
C TRP A 33 3.70 16.43 1.29
N GLN A 34 2.61 17.03 0.80
CA GLN A 34 1.25 16.49 0.99
C GLN A 34 1.08 15.18 0.22
N ARG A 35 1.52 15.16 -1.04
CA ARG A 35 1.55 13.95 -1.88
C ARG A 35 2.40 12.85 -1.24
N PHE A 36 3.55 13.21 -0.69
CA PHE A 36 4.43 12.29 0.01
C PHE A 36 3.76 11.67 1.26
N ILE A 37 3.06 12.49 2.07
CA ILE A 37 2.29 11.97 3.22
C ILE A 37 1.20 11.00 2.78
N VAL A 38 0.44 11.33 1.73
CA VAL A 38 -0.59 10.42 1.19
C VAL A 38 0.00 9.06 0.83
N ILE A 39 1.16 9.05 0.18
CA ILE A 39 1.78 7.79 -0.21
C ILE A 39 2.37 7.04 0.98
N ILE A 40 2.93 7.72 1.98
CA ILE A 40 3.34 7.06 3.24
C ILE A 40 2.14 6.38 3.90
N LEU A 41 1.02 7.08 4.03
CA LEU A 41 -0.21 6.54 4.60
C LEU A 41 -0.73 5.35 3.79
N TYR A 42 -0.74 5.47 2.46
CA TYR A 42 -1.13 4.38 1.56
C TYR A 42 -0.22 3.16 1.70
N SER A 43 1.09 3.37 1.74
CA SER A 43 2.08 2.29 1.86
C SER A 43 1.95 1.57 3.21
N GLY A 44 1.79 2.32 4.30
CA GLY A 44 1.56 1.76 5.62
C GLY A 44 0.24 1.00 5.73
N PHE A 45 -0.84 1.53 5.14
CA PHE A 45 -2.11 0.84 5.05
C PHE A 45 -2.00 -0.45 4.22
N TYR A 46 -1.41 -0.38 3.03
CA TYR A 46 -1.22 -1.53 2.15
C TYR A 46 -0.44 -2.64 2.86
N PHE A 47 0.70 -2.31 3.47
CA PHE A 47 1.51 -3.26 4.23
C PHE A 47 0.72 -3.90 5.37
N SER A 48 0.07 -3.09 6.20
CA SER A 48 -0.70 -3.57 7.35
C SER A 48 -1.89 -4.43 6.93
N TRP A 49 -2.62 -4.01 5.89
CA TRP A 49 -3.77 -4.74 5.37
C TRP A 49 -3.37 -6.08 4.77
N SER A 50 -2.28 -6.13 4.02
CA SER A 50 -1.71 -7.37 3.49
C SER A 50 -1.33 -8.34 4.61
N LEU A 51 -0.70 -7.85 5.69
CA LEU A 51 -0.40 -8.68 6.86
C LEU A 51 -1.67 -9.19 7.55
N ILE A 52 -2.65 -8.32 7.81
CA ILE A 52 -3.91 -8.69 8.46
C ILE A 52 -4.67 -9.73 7.63
N HIS A 53 -4.77 -9.52 6.32
CA HIS A 53 -5.38 -10.48 5.39
C HIS A 53 -4.72 -11.86 5.48
N HIS A 54 -3.38 -11.89 5.43
CA HIS A 54 -2.65 -13.15 5.51
C HIS A 54 -2.69 -13.80 6.90
N LEU A 55 -2.80 -13.02 7.97
CA LEU A 55 -3.00 -13.51 9.33
C LEU A 55 -4.37 -14.17 9.50
N ILE A 56 -5.44 -13.51 9.03
CA ILE A 56 -6.81 -14.03 9.09
C ILE A 56 -6.92 -15.34 8.30
N ASN A 57 -6.27 -15.38 7.13
CA ASN A 57 -6.29 -16.56 6.25
C ASN A 57 -5.26 -17.63 6.63
N LYS A 58 -4.54 -17.47 7.74
CA LYS A 58 -3.53 -18.40 8.29
C LYS A 58 -2.45 -18.81 7.28
N ASN A 59 -2.18 -17.95 6.30
CA ASN A 59 -1.17 -18.16 5.26
C ASN A 59 -0.03 -17.14 5.37
N LEU A 60 0.08 -16.43 6.50
CA LEU A 60 1.21 -15.57 6.78
C LEU A 60 2.48 -16.42 6.96
N THR A 61 3.40 -16.32 6.01
CA THR A 61 4.75 -16.86 6.12
C THR A 61 5.76 -15.73 6.22
N LEU A 62 6.94 -16.02 6.76
CA LEU A 62 8.02 -15.03 6.89
C LEU A 62 8.48 -14.50 5.53
N ILE A 63 8.41 -15.33 4.49
CA ILE A 63 8.70 -14.93 3.10
C ILE A 63 7.69 -13.88 2.63
N VAL A 64 6.39 -14.14 2.82
CA VAL A 64 5.31 -13.20 2.44
C VAL A 64 5.47 -11.87 3.18
N LEU A 65 5.81 -11.90 4.47
CA LEU A 65 6.08 -10.67 5.24
C LEU A 65 7.26 -9.88 4.66
N LEU A 66 8.36 -10.57 4.32
CA LEU A 66 9.53 -9.92 3.71
C LEU A 66 9.22 -9.35 2.33
N GLU A 67 8.42 -10.03 1.51
CA GLU A 67 7.99 -9.52 0.21
C GLU A 67 7.26 -8.18 0.34
N TYR A 68 6.22 -8.12 1.17
CA TYR A 68 5.48 -6.87 1.38
C TYR A 68 6.34 -5.77 2.01
N LEU A 69 7.25 -6.14 2.90
CA LEU A 69 8.17 -5.19 3.54
C LEU A 69 9.15 -4.60 2.51
N LEU A 70 9.75 -5.44 1.66
CA LEU A 70 10.65 -5.01 0.60
C LEU A 70 9.94 -4.13 -0.43
N ILE A 71 8.73 -4.50 -0.86
CA ILE A 71 7.92 -3.68 -1.78
C ILE A 71 7.63 -2.32 -1.16
N THR A 72 7.28 -2.28 0.12
CA THR A 72 6.99 -1.03 0.85
C THR A 72 8.23 -0.14 0.93
N ILE A 73 9.39 -0.71 1.28
CA ILE A 73 10.66 0.03 1.33
C ILE A 73 11.04 0.55 -0.06
N LEU A 74 10.97 -0.30 -1.09
CA LEU A 74 11.29 0.07 -2.47
C LEU A 74 10.42 1.23 -2.95
N ALA A 75 9.12 1.17 -2.68
CA ALA A 75 8.19 2.24 -3.00
C ALA A 75 8.60 3.55 -2.29
N LEU A 76 8.78 3.51 -0.97
CA LEU A 76 9.15 4.70 -0.19
C LEU A 76 10.49 5.31 -0.60
N VAL A 77 11.49 4.48 -0.89
CA VAL A 77 12.81 4.94 -1.37
C VAL A 77 12.68 5.60 -2.74
N SER A 78 11.98 4.96 -3.68
CA SER A 78 11.75 5.51 -5.03
C SER A 78 11.05 6.87 -4.97
N LEU A 79 10.09 7.00 -4.06
CA LEU A 79 9.32 8.23 -3.88
C LEU A 79 10.12 9.33 -3.22
N LYS A 80 10.97 9.01 -2.24
CA LYS A 80 11.91 9.99 -1.68
C LYS A 80 12.75 10.61 -2.79
N VAL A 81 13.31 9.78 -3.68
CA VAL A 81 14.13 10.24 -4.80
C VAL A 81 13.34 11.13 -5.76
N ILE A 82 12.09 10.79 -6.08
CA ILE A 82 11.25 11.55 -7.02
C ILE A 82 10.82 12.90 -6.43
N PHE A 83 10.35 12.92 -5.18
CA PHE A 83 9.76 14.12 -4.59
C PHE A 83 10.77 15.04 -3.90
N PHE A 84 11.89 14.48 -3.44
CA PHE A 84 12.95 15.18 -2.71
C PHE A 84 14.35 14.76 -3.21
N PRO A 85 14.68 15.02 -4.48
CA PRO A 85 15.95 14.56 -5.07
C PRO A 85 17.20 15.20 -4.46
N ASN A 86 17.06 16.34 -3.78
CA ASN A 86 18.16 17.16 -3.26
C ASN A 86 18.38 17.00 -1.74
N LEU A 87 17.77 15.99 -1.12
CA LEU A 87 17.83 15.63 0.30
C LEU A 87 18.25 14.17 0.47
#